data_AF-A0A3E0GW34-F1
#
_entry.id   AF-A0A3E0GW34-F1
#
_cell.length_a   1.000
_cell.length_b   1.000
_cell.length_c   1.000
_cell.angle_alpha   90.00
_cell.angle_beta   90.00
_cell.angle_gamma   90.00
#
_symmetry.space_group_name_H-M   'P 1'
#
loop_
_entity.id
_entity.type
_entity.pdbx_description
1 polymer ?
#
loop_
_entity_poly.entity_id
_entity_poly.type
_entity_poly.pdbx_seq_one_letter_code
_entity_poly.pdbx_strand_id
1 'polypeptide(L)'
;MTYEPGRGELNLTYDPQRGWFNFVLYTETPKAWGSALNATQQLRESSRYAQEWIGRLQDTEPTPLHMALVSRNEAPRLWDPCVFDDPESPSAIAGDGCVCLQTLYDPLTWMPVVKQHYRTVSGNIENWTYWTFSPLSLPEGQVLERLIIDRDAGAMWLRNDRGELHFLPEKTGEGYNVGYGGGGPGKFAEMIEKIVASDGHDVTPDTSQVTAHPYLDDWTSSKVSDRTRELSLAQLRTLRTTGTVPA
;
A
#
# COMPACT_ATOMS: atom_id res chain seq x y z
N MET A 1 5.76 40.75 22.44
CA MET A 1 6.73 39.65 22.36
C MET A 1 6.36 38.85 21.13
N THR A 2 7.22 38.88 20.12
CA THR A 2 6.96 38.38 18.75
C THR A 2 7.24 36.88 18.70
N TYR A 3 6.41 36.11 18.00
CA TYR A 3 6.51 34.66 17.87
C TYR A 3 7.79 34.24 17.10
N GLU A 4 8.53 33.26 17.63
CA GLU A 4 9.68 32.63 16.98
C GLU A 4 9.34 31.18 16.58
N PRO A 5 9.46 30.80 15.30
CA PRO A 5 9.23 29.43 14.85
C PRO A 5 10.49 28.58 15.08
N GLY A 6 10.36 27.42 15.75
CA GLY A 6 11.50 26.49 15.90
C GLY A 6 11.48 25.49 17.07
N ARG A 7 10.44 25.43 17.90
CA ARG A 7 10.28 24.36 18.89
C ARG A 7 8.91 23.72 18.71
N GLY A 8 8.92 22.58 18.02
CA GLY A 8 7.75 21.74 17.92
C GLY A 8 7.27 21.37 19.31
N GLU A 9 6.03 21.72 19.62
CA GLU A 9 5.25 21.09 20.65
C GLU A 9 3.77 21.31 20.30
N LEU A 10 3.08 20.18 20.13
CA LEU A 10 1.64 20.11 19.97
C LEU A 10 1.01 20.74 21.22
N ASN A 11 0.24 21.82 21.07
CA ASN A 11 -0.35 22.52 22.20
C ASN A 11 -1.57 21.72 22.73
N LEU A 12 -1.33 20.89 23.75
CA LEU A 12 -2.31 20.03 24.39
C LEU A 12 -3.09 20.81 25.45
N THR A 13 -4.09 21.58 25.06
CA THR A 13 -4.98 22.23 26.05
C THR A 13 -5.93 21.19 26.64
N TYR A 14 -5.62 20.70 27.83
CA TYR A 14 -6.48 19.83 28.63
C TYR A 14 -7.62 20.62 29.28
N ASP A 15 -8.88 20.27 28.99
CA ASP A 15 -10.08 20.73 29.72
C ASP A 15 -10.65 19.54 30.52
N PRO A 16 -10.47 19.49 31.85
CA PRO A 16 -10.94 18.39 32.69
C PRO A 16 -12.46 18.21 32.73
N GLN A 17 -13.26 19.17 32.24
CA GLN A 17 -14.72 19.07 32.27
C GLN A 17 -15.31 18.33 31.05
N ARG A 18 -14.54 18.11 29.98
CA ARG A 18 -15.07 17.59 28.71
C ARG A 18 -14.95 16.09 28.53
N GLY A 19 -14.03 15.40 29.22
CA GLY A 19 -13.96 13.92 29.24
C GLY A 19 -13.49 13.25 27.94
N TRP A 20 -13.13 13.99 26.90
CA TRP A 20 -12.57 13.46 25.65
C TRP A 20 -11.54 14.43 25.06
N PHE A 21 -10.57 13.90 24.32
CA PHE A 21 -9.55 14.64 23.60
C PHE A 21 -9.97 14.81 22.13
N ASN A 22 -9.77 16.01 21.58
CA ASN A 22 -9.76 16.21 20.12
C ASN A 22 -8.31 16.07 19.67
N PHE A 23 -8.03 15.14 18.76
CA PHE A 23 -6.81 15.20 17.96
C PHE A 23 -7.21 15.50 16.51
N VAL A 24 -6.48 16.42 15.89
CA VAL A 24 -6.54 16.63 14.45
C VAL A 24 -5.37 15.85 13.88
N LEU A 25 -5.67 14.71 13.25
CA LEU A 25 -4.70 14.06 12.38
C LEU A 25 -4.59 14.91 11.12
N TYR A 26 -3.54 15.72 11.02
CA TYR A 26 -3.20 16.40 9.78
C TYR A 26 -2.44 15.41 8.89
N THR A 27 -3.12 14.83 7.90
CA THR A 27 -2.49 14.10 6.81
C THR A 27 -2.54 14.99 5.57
N GLU A 28 -1.43 15.31 4.93
CA GLU A 28 -1.49 15.97 3.62
C GLU A 28 -2.08 14.97 2.61
N THR A 29 -2.90 15.45 1.68
CA THR A 29 -3.57 14.58 0.70
C THR A 29 -2.53 13.88 -0.19
N PRO A 30 -2.38 12.54 -0.13
CA PRO A 30 -1.19 11.83 -0.62
C PRO A 30 -1.23 11.49 -2.11
N LYS A 31 -2.20 12.03 -2.87
CA LYS A 31 -2.17 11.88 -4.33
C LYS A 31 -0.90 12.48 -4.96
N ALA A 32 -0.13 13.25 -4.18
CA ALA A 32 1.27 13.56 -4.43
C ALA A 32 2.15 13.08 -3.25
N TRP A 33 2.88 11.98 -3.46
CA TRP A 33 4.18 11.61 -2.89
C TRP A 33 4.66 12.47 -1.70
N GLY A 34 4.04 12.29 -0.52
CA GLY A 34 4.42 13.01 0.68
C GLY A 34 3.44 12.87 1.84
N SER A 35 3.98 12.52 3.01
CA SER A 35 3.41 12.65 4.37
C SER A 35 2.46 11.57 4.95
N ALA A 36 2.14 10.47 4.26
CA ALA A 36 1.54 9.32 4.95
C ALA A 36 2.64 8.53 5.70
N LEU A 37 2.35 8.01 6.90
CA LEU A 37 3.26 7.06 7.55
C LEU A 37 3.38 5.77 6.72
N ASN A 38 2.27 5.38 6.08
CA ASN A 38 2.15 4.21 5.22
C ASN A 38 2.33 4.60 3.75
N ALA A 39 3.03 3.79 2.96
CA ALA A 39 3.08 4.00 1.52
C ALA A 39 1.68 3.81 0.89
N THR A 40 1.35 4.63 -0.11
CA THR A 40 0.12 4.44 -0.90
C THR A 40 0.37 3.42 -2.00
N GLN A 41 -0.55 2.47 -2.14
CA GLN A 41 -0.57 1.48 -3.21
C GLN A 41 -1.62 1.85 -4.26
N GLN A 42 -1.27 1.63 -5.52
CA GLN A 42 -2.16 1.78 -6.66
C GLN A 42 -2.19 0.46 -7.44
N LEU A 43 -3.36 -0.12 -7.59
CA LEU A 43 -3.53 -1.40 -8.27
C LEU A 43 -4.59 -1.37 -9.37
N ARG A 44 -4.44 -2.32 -10.29
CA ARG A 44 -5.42 -2.72 -11.29
C ARG A 44 -5.55 -4.25 -11.23
N GLU A 45 -6.56 -4.79 -11.89
CA GLU A 45 -6.75 -6.25 -12.03
C GLU A 45 -5.76 -6.86 -13.04
N SER A 46 -4.45 -6.70 -12.80
CA SER A 46 -3.38 -7.10 -13.72
C SER A 46 -2.67 -8.39 -13.32
N SER A 47 -2.88 -8.89 -12.11
CA SER A 47 -2.25 -10.12 -11.60
C SER A 47 -3.23 -10.96 -10.78
N ARG A 48 -2.90 -12.24 -10.56
CA ARG A 48 -3.69 -13.13 -9.69
C ARG A 48 -3.75 -12.66 -8.24
N TYR A 49 -2.69 -12.00 -7.74
CA TYR A 49 -2.65 -11.51 -6.36
C TYR A 49 -3.46 -10.23 -6.20
N ALA A 50 -3.40 -9.34 -7.20
CA ALA A 50 -4.28 -8.19 -7.26
C ALA A 50 -5.75 -8.62 -7.31
N GLN A 51 -6.09 -9.65 -8.11
CA GLN A 51 -7.44 -10.21 -8.15
C GLN A 51 -7.86 -10.87 -6.83
N GLU A 52 -6.98 -11.63 -6.16
CA GLU A 52 -7.23 -12.21 -4.83
C GLU A 52 -7.51 -11.11 -3.80
N TRP A 53 -6.72 -10.03 -3.79
CA TRP A 53 -6.92 -8.90 -2.90
C TRP A 53 -8.20 -8.12 -3.23
N ILE A 54 -8.46 -7.81 -4.49
CA ILE A 54 -9.67 -7.09 -4.94
C ILE A 54 -10.93 -7.91 -4.62
N GLY A 55 -10.90 -9.22 -4.86
CA GLY A 55 -12.04 -10.12 -4.67
C GLY A 55 -12.50 -10.27 -3.21
N ARG A 56 -11.67 -9.85 -2.24
CA ARG A 56 -12.06 -9.87 -0.81
C ARG A 56 -12.54 -8.53 -0.26
N LEU A 57 -12.44 -7.45 -1.03
CA LEU A 57 -12.82 -6.12 -0.57
C LEU A 57 -14.34 -6.05 -0.35
N GLN A 58 -14.74 -5.21 0.60
CA GLN A 58 -16.16 -5.02 0.94
C GLN A 58 -16.54 -3.55 0.80
N ASP A 59 -17.73 -3.30 0.26
CA ASP A 59 -18.31 -1.96 0.19
C ASP A 59 -18.49 -1.36 1.59
N THR A 60 -18.26 -0.05 1.71
CA THR A 60 -18.49 0.72 2.93
C THR A 60 -18.85 2.15 2.60
N GLU A 61 -19.54 2.81 3.52
CA GLU A 61 -19.70 4.27 3.46
C GLU A 61 -18.34 4.99 3.55
N PRO A 62 -18.19 6.16 2.90
CA PRO A 62 -16.98 6.95 3.00
C PRO A 62 -16.65 7.37 4.44
N THR A 63 -15.38 7.26 4.80
CA THR A 63 -14.86 7.65 6.12
C THR A 63 -13.73 8.68 5.98
N PRO A 64 -13.32 9.38 7.06
CA PRO A 64 -12.16 10.29 7.00
C PRO A 64 -10.88 9.61 6.49
N LEU A 65 -10.72 8.30 6.69
CA LEU A 65 -9.58 7.54 6.19
C LEU A 65 -9.58 7.39 4.65
N HIS A 66 -10.75 7.37 4.02
CA HIS A 66 -10.86 7.38 2.55
C HIS A 66 -10.51 8.75 1.97
N MET A 67 -10.82 9.84 2.69
CA MET A 67 -10.43 11.18 2.28
C MET A 67 -8.90 11.33 2.21
N ALA A 68 -8.17 10.56 3.04
CA ALA A 68 -6.72 10.48 2.99
C ALA A 68 -6.19 9.71 1.77
N LEU A 69 -7.02 9.13 0.90
CA LEU A 69 -6.57 8.45 -0.34
C LEU A 69 -6.83 9.26 -1.61
N VAL A 70 -7.44 10.44 -1.47
CA VAL A 70 -7.87 11.27 -2.61
C VAL A 70 -7.39 12.70 -2.45
N SER A 71 -7.36 13.45 -3.55
CA SER A 71 -7.07 14.88 -3.49
C SER A 71 -8.23 15.65 -2.87
N ARG A 72 -7.98 16.86 -2.37
CA ARG A 72 -9.01 17.75 -1.80
C ARG A 72 -10.18 17.99 -2.76
N ASN A 73 -9.90 18.08 -4.06
CA ASN A 73 -10.92 18.31 -5.10
C ASN A 73 -11.73 17.05 -5.41
N GLU A 74 -11.19 15.87 -5.09
CA GLU A 74 -11.85 14.58 -5.29
C GLU A 74 -12.66 14.14 -4.07
N ALA A 75 -12.31 14.63 -2.86
CA ALA A 75 -12.98 14.22 -1.64
C ALA A 75 -14.52 14.32 -1.69
N PRO A 76 -15.15 15.40 -2.18
CA PRO A 76 -16.61 15.47 -2.28
C PRO A 76 -17.23 14.35 -3.13
N ARG A 77 -16.47 13.81 -4.09
CA ARG A 77 -16.93 12.79 -5.04
C ARG A 77 -16.98 11.39 -4.46
N LEU A 78 -16.48 11.20 -3.23
CA LEU A 78 -16.65 9.92 -2.52
C LEU A 78 -18.12 9.62 -2.20
N TRP A 79 -18.98 10.64 -2.19
CA TRP A 79 -20.42 10.52 -1.93
C TRP A 79 -21.27 10.58 -3.21
N ASP A 80 -20.66 10.80 -4.37
CA ASP A 80 -21.40 10.84 -5.63
C ASP A 80 -21.59 9.41 -6.15
N PRO A 81 -22.80 9.00 -6.57
CA PRO A 81 -23.04 7.67 -7.12
C PRO A 81 -22.27 7.48 -8.43
N CYS A 82 -22.06 6.23 -8.86
CA CYS A 82 -21.52 6.00 -10.19
C CYS A 82 -22.62 6.11 -11.26
N VAL A 83 -22.24 6.36 -12.52
CA VAL A 83 -23.21 6.41 -13.64
C VAL A 83 -23.97 5.09 -13.86
N PHE A 84 -23.39 3.97 -13.41
CA PHE A 84 -24.07 2.66 -13.43
C PHE A 84 -25.21 2.57 -12.41
N ASP A 85 -25.10 3.28 -11.29
CA ASP A 85 -26.08 3.29 -10.21
C ASP A 85 -27.11 4.41 -10.43
N ASP A 86 -26.65 5.56 -10.91
CA ASP A 86 -27.45 6.75 -11.21
C ASP A 86 -26.94 7.45 -12.50
N PRO A 87 -27.67 7.33 -13.63
CA PRO A 87 -27.31 8.00 -14.89
C PRO A 87 -27.20 9.53 -14.80
N GLU A 88 -27.91 10.16 -13.85
CA GLU A 88 -27.89 11.62 -13.62
C GLU A 88 -26.85 12.03 -12.56
N SER A 89 -25.98 11.10 -12.16
CA SER A 89 -24.93 11.33 -11.17
C SER A 89 -24.07 12.57 -11.51
N PRO A 90 -23.62 13.35 -10.50
CA PRO A 90 -22.59 14.37 -10.69
C PRO A 90 -21.27 13.85 -11.31
N SER A 91 -21.03 12.54 -11.22
CA SER A 91 -19.87 11.86 -11.81
C SER A 91 -20.06 11.50 -13.30
N ALA A 92 -21.27 11.65 -13.85
CA ALA A 92 -21.58 11.35 -15.24
C ALA A 92 -20.97 12.38 -16.19
N ILE A 93 -20.48 11.90 -17.34
CA ILE A 93 -19.88 12.70 -18.41
C ILE A 93 -20.65 12.41 -19.69
N ALA A 94 -21.41 13.40 -20.16
CA ALA A 94 -22.16 13.34 -21.42
C ALA A 94 -23.05 12.09 -21.58
N GLY A 95 -23.70 11.67 -20.49
CA GLY A 95 -24.75 10.64 -20.47
C GLY A 95 -24.29 9.24 -20.04
N ASP A 96 -23.15 8.75 -20.52
CA ASP A 96 -22.71 7.36 -20.25
C ASP A 96 -21.21 7.18 -19.92
N GLY A 97 -20.43 8.26 -20.03
CA GLY A 97 -19.07 8.31 -19.49
C GLY A 97 -19.11 8.62 -18.00
N CYS A 98 -18.02 8.32 -17.28
CA CYS A 98 -17.89 8.76 -15.90
C CYS A 98 -16.46 8.76 -15.40
N VAL A 99 -16.24 9.59 -14.40
CA VAL A 99 -15.19 9.34 -13.43
C VAL A 99 -15.89 9.30 -12.08
N CYS A 100 -15.95 8.14 -11.43
CA CYS A 100 -16.65 7.97 -10.16
C CYS A 100 -15.70 7.33 -9.14
N LEU A 101 -16.00 7.52 -7.85
CA LEU A 101 -15.26 6.92 -6.75
C LEU A 101 -16.22 6.03 -5.95
N GLN A 102 -15.73 4.88 -5.52
CA GLN A 102 -16.40 3.98 -4.61
C GLN A 102 -15.48 3.70 -3.42
N THR A 103 -16.07 3.53 -2.24
CA THR A 103 -15.34 3.29 -0.99
C THR A 103 -15.51 1.84 -0.56
N LEU A 104 -14.37 1.21 -0.30
CA LEU A 104 -14.24 -0.18 0.08
C LEU A 104 -13.33 -0.28 1.31
N TYR A 105 -13.34 -1.40 2.00
CA TYR A 105 -12.30 -1.73 2.97
C TYR A 105 -11.79 -3.15 2.77
N ASP A 106 -10.54 -3.38 3.19
CA ASP A 106 -9.98 -4.72 3.27
C ASP A 106 -10.33 -5.33 4.63
N PRO A 107 -11.14 -6.41 4.71
CA PRO A 107 -11.57 -6.98 5.98
C PRO A 107 -10.44 -7.64 6.79
N LEU A 108 -9.28 -7.93 6.18
CA LEU A 108 -8.13 -8.48 6.91
C LEU A 108 -7.32 -7.40 7.62
N THR A 109 -7.20 -6.22 7.02
CA THR A 109 -6.32 -5.15 7.51
C THR A 109 -7.09 -3.94 8.04
N TRP A 110 -8.39 -3.88 7.78
CA TRP A 110 -9.27 -2.73 7.99
C TRP A 110 -8.80 -1.45 7.30
N MET A 111 -7.90 -1.58 6.31
CA MET A 111 -7.40 -0.44 5.55
C MET A 111 -8.49 0.09 4.61
N PRO A 112 -8.61 1.43 4.50
CA PRO A 112 -9.52 2.04 3.54
C PRO A 112 -9.04 1.74 2.12
N VAL A 113 -9.98 1.61 1.19
CA VAL A 113 -9.70 1.45 -0.23
C VAL A 113 -10.62 2.38 -1.02
N VAL A 114 -10.03 3.18 -1.91
CA VAL A 114 -10.78 3.99 -2.87
C VAL A 114 -10.67 3.33 -4.24
N LYS A 115 -11.81 2.90 -4.77
CA LYS A 115 -11.94 2.36 -6.12
C LYS A 115 -12.37 3.48 -7.05
N GLN A 116 -11.51 3.83 -8.00
CA GLN A 116 -11.77 4.82 -9.04
C GLN A 116 -12.19 4.13 -10.33
N HIS A 117 -13.36 4.52 -10.83
CA HIS A 117 -13.83 4.16 -12.15
C HIS A 117 -13.47 5.28 -13.14
N TYR A 118 -12.96 4.92 -14.31
CA TYR A 118 -12.90 5.80 -15.46
C TYR A 118 -13.53 5.11 -16.65
N ARG A 119 -14.48 5.79 -17.28
CA ARG A 119 -15.18 5.34 -18.48
C ARG A 119 -15.36 6.50 -19.44
N THR A 120 -14.99 6.30 -20.71
CA THR A 120 -15.26 7.28 -21.77
C THR A 120 -16.71 7.25 -22.20
N VAL A 121 -17.18 8.35 -22.80
CA VAL A 121 -18.47 8.38 -23.50
C VAL A 121 -18.50 7.24 -24.53
N SER A 122 -19.62 6.52 -24.65
CA SER A 122 -19.80 5.26 -25.41
C SER A 122 -19.09 4.01 -24.85
N GLY A 123 -18.29 4.14 -23.78
CA GLY A 123 -17.66 3.02 -23.08
C GLY A 123 -16.52 2.32 -23.81
N ASN A 124 -15.93 2.96 -24.84
CA ASN A 124 -14.82 2.36 -25.59
C ASN A 124 -13.53 2.19 -24.76
N ILE A 125 -13.40 2.92 -23.65
CA ILE A 125 -12.36 2.73 -22.64
C ILE A 125 -13.07 2.65 -21.28
N GLU A 126 -12.81 1.58 -20.55
CA GLU A 126 -13.27 1.40 -19.17
C GLU A 126 -12.14 0.79 -18.35
N ASN A 127 -11.83 1.42 -17.21
CA ASN A 127 -10.86 0.89 -16.28
C ASN A 127 -11.21 1.19 -14.83
N TRP A 128 -10.82 0.25 -13.97
CA TRP A 128 -10.91 0.35 -12.53
C TRP A 128 -9.50 0.44 -11.94
N THR A 129 -9.31 1.36 -10.99
CA THR A 129 -8.05 1.53 -10.27
C THR A 129 -8.34 1.58 -8.78
N TYR A 130 -7.57 0.87 -7.97
CA TYR A 130 -7.76 0.74 -6.54
C TYR A 130 -6.61 1.43 -5.81
N TRP A 131 -6.93 2.27 -4.83
CA TRP A 131 -5.98 3.02 -4.02
C TRP A 131 -6.13 2.62 -2.56
N THR A 132 -5.02 2.34 -1.89
CA THR A 132 -5.01 2.00 -0.45
C THR A 132 -3.67 2.34 0.18
N PHE A 133 -3.49 1.99 1.45
CA PHE A 133 -2.23 2.06 2.15
C PHE A 133 -1.62 0.66 2.32
N SER A 134 -0.31 0.54 2.15
CA SER A 134 0.42 -0.63 2.66
C SER A 134 0.37 -0.64 4.18
N PRO A 135 0.34 -1.80 4.85
CA PRO A 135 0.55 -1.86 6.29
C PRO A 135 1.99 -1.45 6.66
N LEU A 136 2.26 -1.24 7.95
CA LEU A 136 3.62 -0.98 8.47
C LEU A 136 4.26 -2.22 9.12
N SER A 137 3.46 -3.23 9.40
CA SER A 137 3.89 -4.52 9.96
C SER A 137 2.85 -5.58 9.65
N LEU A 138 3.18 -6.84 9.93
CA LEU A 138 2.17 -7.88 10.06
C LEU A 138 1.38 -7.74 11.36
N PRO A 139 0.18 -8.35 11.44
CA PRO A 139 -0.48 -8.60 12.71
C PRO A 139 0.43 -9.33 13.69
N GLU A 140 0.28 -9.03 14.97
CA GLU A 140 1.11 -9.59 16.04
C GLU A 140 1.08 -11.13 16.04
N GLY A 141 2.26 -11.73 16.15
CA GLY A 141 2.44 -13.18 16.21
C GLY A 141 2.34 -13.91 14.87
N GLN A 142 2.05 -13.22 13.77
CA GLN A 142 2.10 -13.81 12.43
C GLN A 142 3.51 -13.70 11.84
N VAL A 143 3.83 -14.60 10.91
CA VAL A 143 5.11 -14.61 10.20
C VAL A 143 4.91 -14.69 8.70
N LEU A 144 5.89 -14.18 7.96
CA LEU A 144 5.97 -14.38 6.52
C LEU A 144 6.24 -15.85 6.20
N GLU A 145 5.33 -16.49 5.46
CA GLU A 145 5.56 -17.80 4.84
C GLU A 145 6.18 -17.64 3.45
N ARG A 146 5.65 -16.69 2.66
CA ARG A 146 6.08 -16.41 1.29
C ARG A 146 6.20 -14.92 1.02
N LEU A 147 7.32 -14.53 0.42
CA LEU A 147 7.50 -13.23 -0.22
C LEU A 147 7.09 -13.35 -1.68
N ILE A 148 6.27 -12.42 -2.16
CA ILE A 148 5.72 -12.45 -3.51
C ILE A 148 6.15 -11.19 -4.23
N ILE A 149 6.93 -11.37 -5.28
CA ILE A 149 7.30 -10.30 -6.21
C ILE A 149 6.28 -10.36 -7.34
N ASP A 150 5.45 -9.33 -7.48
CA ASP A 150 4.40 -9.28 -8.49
C ASP A 150 4.70 -8.16 -9.49
N ARG A 151 5.40 -8.52 -10.56
CA ARG A 151 5.83 -7.56 -11.58
C ARG A 151 4.68 -7.18 -12.51
N ASP A 152 3.68 -8.04 -12.61
CA ASP A 152 2.49 -7.80 -13.43
C ASP A 152 1.60 -6.71 -12.80
N ALA A 153 1.58 -6.62 -11.46
CA ALA A 153 0.95 -5.51 -10.74
C ALA A 153 1.92 -4.38 -10.35
N GLY A 154 3.23 -4.59 -10.43
CA GLY A 154 4.22 -3.63 -9.92
C GLY A 154 4.19 -3.49 -8.40
N ALA A 155 3.83 -4.57 -7.69
CA ALA A 155 3.65 -4.60 -6.24
C ALA A 155 4.46 -5.74 -5.60
N MET A 156 4.71 -5.62 -4.30
CA MET A 156 5.21 -6.70 -3.49
C MET A 156 4.17 -7.11 -2.47
N TRP A 157 3.99 -8.42 -2.33
CA TRP A 157 3.06 -9.01 -1.40
C TRP A 157 3.79 -9.97 -0.48
N LEU A 158 3.11 -10.36 0.58
CA LEU A 158 3.48 -11.51 1.36
C LEU A 158 2.25 -12.39 1.56
N ARG A 159 2.50 -13.69 1.74
CA ARG A 159 1.55 -14.62 2.32
C ARG A 159 2.05 -15.00 3.72
N ASN A 160 1.20 -14.84 4.73
CA ASN A 160 1.56 -15.20 6.11
C ASN A 160 1.36 -16.71 6.36
N ASP A 161 1.70 -17.16 7.55
CA ASP A 161 1.53 -18.53 8.05
C ASP A 161 0.06 -19.02 8.16
N ARG A 162 -0.90 -18.12 7.95
CA ARG A 162 -2.34 -18.43 7.84
C ARG A 162 -2.82 -18.53 6.40
N GLY A 163 -1.93 -18.33 5.43
CA GLY A 163 -2.26 -18.29 4.01
C GLY A 163 -2.89 -16.96 3.54
N GLU A 164 -2.96 -15.94 4.40
CA GLU A 164 -3.55 -14.65 4.10
C GLU A 164 -2.59 -13.78 3.28
N LEU A 165 -3.11 -13.15 2.23
CA LEU A 165 -2.35 -12.25 1.36
C LEU A 165 -2.35 -10.83 1.93
N HIS A 166 -1.18 -10.24 2.12
CA HIS A 166 -1.03 -8.84 2.51
C HIS A 166 -0.12 -8.13 1.52
N PHE A 167 -0.29 -6.82 1.37
CA PHE A 167 0.80 -6.01 0.85
C PHE A 167 2.01 -6.18 1.77
N LEU A 168 3.18 -6.24 1.15
CA LEU A 168 4.41 -6.11 1.89
C LEU A 168 4.39 -4.75 2.63
N PRO A 169 4.75 -4.70 3.92
CA PRO A 169 4.73 -3.44 4.64
C PRO A 169 5.65 -2.39 4.01
N GLU A 170 5.18 -1.16 3.87
CA GLU A 170 5.92 -0.07 3.21
C GLU A 170 5.60 1.28 3.86
N LYS A 171 6.60 2.16 3.94
CA LYS A 171 6.46 3.53 4.43
C LYS A 171 6.71 4.51 3.28
N THR A 172 6.05 5.67 3.29
CA THR A 172 6.27 6.68 2.24
C THR A 172 7.75 7.06 2.16
N GLY A 173 8.32 7.01 0.95
CA GLY A 173 9.75 7.24 0.70
C GLY A 173 10.67 6.06 1.02
N GLU A 174 10.14 4.99 1.61
CA GLU A 174 10.84 3.77 2.02
C GLU A 174 10.04 2.55 1.51
N GLY A 175 10.03 2.37 0.18
CA GLY A 175 9.39 1.24 -0.50
C GLY A 175 10.41 0.25 -1.06
N TYR A 176 9.97 -0.98 -1.34
CA TYR A 176 10.86 -2.10 -1.67
C TYR A 176 10.86 -2.50 -3.15
N ASN A 177 10.03 -1.85 -3.95
CA ASN A 177 9.93 -2.12 -5.38
C ASN A 177 11.28 -1.96 -6.10
N VAL A 178 11.64 -2.99 -6.87
CA VAL A 178 12.80 -2.99 -7.78
C VAL A 178 12.45 -2.14 -9.00
N GLY A 179 12.84 -0.85 -9.01
CA GLY A 179 12.58 0.08 -10.11
C GLY A 179 12.67 1.57 -9.75
N TYR A 180 12.38 2.44 -10.71
CA TYR A 180 12.38 3.90 -10.54
C TYR A 180 11.18 4.32 -9.67
N GLY A 181 11.42 4.56 -8.37
CA GLY A 181 10.40 5.01 -7.41
C GLY A 181 10.44 4.34 -6.04
N GLY A 182 11.23 3.27 -5.87
CA GLY A 182 11.47 2.58 -4.58
C GLY A 182 12.94 2.63 -4.17
N GLY A 183 13.26 2.17 -2.97
CA GLY A 183 14.62 2.16 -2.39
C GLY A 183 15.67 1.38 -3.18
N GLY A 184 15.28 0.71 -4.27
CA GLY A 184 16.15 0.04 -5.22
C GLY A 184 16.58 -1.36 -4.77
N PRO A 185 17.40 -2.06 -5.59
CA PRO A 185 17.84 -3.42 -5.31
C PRO A 185 18.47 -3.60 -3.93
N GLY A 186 19.30 -2.65 -3.47
CA GLY A 186 19.94 -2.71 -2.16
C GLY A 186 18.94 -2.70 -0.99
N LYS A 187 17.93 -1.83 -1.03
CA LYS A 187 16.86 -1.84 -0.01
C LYS A 187 16.06 -3.12 -0.03
N PHE A 188 15.84 -3.69 -1.21
CA PHE A 188 15.18 -4.97 -1.32
C PHE A 188 16.04 -6.11 -0.74
N ALA A 189 17.36 -6.09 -0.95
CA ALA A 189 18.28 -7.06 -0.37
C ALA A 189 18.35 -6.95 1.15
N GLU A 190 18.44 -5.73 1.70
CA GLU A 190 18.41 -5.47 3.14
C GLU A 190 17.11 -5.97 3.78
N MET A 191 15.98 -5.81 3.10
CA MET A 191 14.71 -6.35 3.57
C MET A 191 14.72 -7.88 3.60
N ILE A 192 15.18 -8.54 2.54
CA ILE A 192 15.30 -10.01 2.52
C ILE A 192 16.21 -10.49 3.65
N GLU A 193 17.35 -9.82 3.88
CA GLU A 193 18.26 -10.11 4.98
C GLU A 193 17.54 -10.04 6.33
N LYS A 194 16.76 -8.97 6.56
CA LYS A 194 16.01 -8.78 7.81
C LYS A 194 14.93 -9.84 8.01
N ILE A 195 14.18 -10.16 6.97
CA ILE A 195 13.16 -11.23 6.98
C ILE A 195 13.81 -12.56 7.34
N VAL A 196 14.94 -12.89 6.72
CA VAL A 196 15.64 -14.16 6.98
C VAL A 196 16.23 -14.19 8.40
N ALA A 197 16.85 -13.10 8.85
CA ALA A 197 17.46 -13.00 10.18
C ALA A 197 16.43 -13.10 11.32
N SER A 198 15.21 -12.63 11.08
CA SER A 198 14.10 -12.68 12.02
C SER A 198 13.19 -13.90 11.88
N ASP A 199 13.54 -14.89 11.03
CA ASP A 199 12.67 -16.04 10.72
C ASP A 199 11.24 -15.63 10.28
N GLY A 200 11.15 -14.59 9.45
CA GLY A 200 9.89 -14.10 8.90
C GLY A 200 9.07 -13.21 9.84
N HIS A 201 9.54 -12.94 11.06
CA HIS A 201 8.83 -12.10 12.04
C HIS A 201 8.94 -10.59 11.75
N ASP A 202 10.08 -10.12 11.24
CA ASP A 202 10.30 -8.70 10.96
C ASP A 202 10.28 -8.41 9.46
N VAL A 203 9.14 -7.92 9.02
CA VAL A 203 8.86 -7.43 7.66
C VAL A 203 8.62 -5.92 7.60
N THR A 204 9.00 -5.18 8.65
CA THR A 204 8.73 -3.73 8.74
C THR A 204 9.49 -2.93 7.66
N PRO A 205 9.15 -1.67 7.36
CA PRO A 205 9.84 -0.86 6.35
C PRO A 205 11.28 -0.39 6.70
N ASP A 206 11.66 -0.36 8.00
CA ASP A 206 12.97 0.17 8.41
C ASP A 206 14.09 -0.85 8.20
N THR A 207 15.07 -0.51 7.36
CA THR A 207 16.28 -1.31 7.13
C THR A 207 17.57 -0.57 7.49
N SER A 208 17.49 0.56 8.19
CA SER A 208 18.63 1.46 8.44
C SER A 208 19.81 0.82 9.16
N GLN A 209 19.57 -0.24 9.94
CA GLN A 209 20.59 -0.99 10.69
C GLN A 209 20.90 -2.37 10.07
N VAL A 210 20.44 -2.63 8.85
CA VAL A 210 20.61 -3.93 8.18
C VAL A 210 21.64 -3.80 7.07
N THR A 211 22.56 -4.75 7.00
CA THR A 211 23.50 -4.91 5.89
C THR A 211 23.23 -6.25 5.23
N ALA A 212 22.83 -6.22 3.96
CA ALA A 212 22.50 -7.44 3.22
C ALA A 212 23.74 -8.31 2.98
N HIS A 213 23.53 -9.62 2.93
CA HIS A 213 24.57 -10.53 2.42
C HIS A 213 24.83 -10.23 0.92
N PRO A 214 26.09 -10.25 0.43
CA PRO A 214 26.41 -9.92 -0.97
C PRO A 214 25.63 -10.74 -2.02
N TYR A 215 25.30 -11.99 -1.69
CA TYR A 215 24.45 -12.84 -2.53
C TYR A 215 23.04 -12.30 -2.74
N LEU A 216 22.48 -11.59 -1.77
CA LEU A 216 21.19 -10.93 -1.91
C LEU A 216 21.32 -9.69 -2.81
N ASP A 217 22.39 -8.91 -2.66
CA ASP A 217 22.64 -7.73 -3.52
C ASP A 217 22.81 -8.15 -4.99
N ASP A 218 23.62 -9.17 -5.26
CA ASP A 218 23.85 -9.71 -6.59
C ASP A 218 22.53 -10.22 -7.21
N TRP A 219 21.74 -10.95 -6.43
CA TRP A 219 20.49 -11.52 -6.91
C TRP A 219 19.42 -10.46 -7.17
N THR A 220 19.22 -9.51 -6.23
CA THR A 220 18.22 -8.44 -6.37
C THR A 220 18.54 -7.50 -7.53
N SER A 221 19.82 -7.33 -7.86
CA SER A 221 20.29 -6.56 -9.01
C SER A 221 20.26 -7.33 -10.35
N SER A 222 19.93 -8.63 -10.32
CA SER A 222 19.92 -9.48 -11.51
C SER A 222 18.59 -9.44 -12.26
N LYS A 223 18.59 -9.83 -13.54
CA LYS A 223 17.34 -10.00 -14.31
C LYS A 223 16.43 -11.13 -13.80
N VAL A 224 16.92 -11.94 -12.86
CA VAL A 224 16.15 -13.05 -12.29
C VAL A 224 15.16 -12.53 -11.25
N SER A 225 15.55 -11.54 -10.43
CA SER A 225 14.66 -10.91 -9.44
C SER A 225 13.52 -10.12 -10.11
N ASP A 226 13.71 -9.69 -11.35
CA ASP A 226 12.75 -8.93 -12.16
C ASP A 226 11.52 -9.71 -12.67
N ARG A 227 11.31 -10.96 -12.24
CA ARG A 227 10.16 -11.78 -12.67
C ARG A 227 9.14 -11.93 -11.56
N THR A 228 7.85 -12.00 -11.93
CA THR A 228 6.79 -12.41 -11.02
C THR A 228 7.12 -13.79 -10.42
N ARG A 229 7.19 -13.90 -9.10
CA ARG A 229 7.52 -15.15 -8.38
C ARG A 229 7.08 -15.13 -6.92
N GLU A 230 6.98 -16.31 -6.35
CA GLU A 230 6.86 -16.53 -4.91
C GLU A 230 8.15 -17.15 -4.38
N LEU A 231 8.62 -16.69 -3.23
CA LEU A 231 9.78 -17.20 -2.52
C LEU A 231 9.36 -17.56 -1.11
N SER A 232 9.39 -18.85 -0.78
CA SER A 232 9.21 -19.31 0.60
C SER A 232 10.36 -18.81 1.49
N LEU A 233 10.13 -18.73 2.80
CA LEU A 233 11.18 -18.39 3.75
C LEU A 233 12.40 -19.32 3.67
N ALA A 234 12.18 -20.61 3.39
CA ALA A 234 13.25 -21.57 3.12
C ALA A 234 14.06 -21.20 1.87
N GLN A 235 13.39 -20.80 0.78
CA GLN A 235 14.08 -20.32 -0.43
C GLN A 235 14.82 -19.01 -0.18
N LEU A 236 14.30 -18.09 0.63
CA LEU A 236 15.01 -16.87 1.02
C LEU A 236 16.29 -17.18 1.82
N ARG A 237 16.24 -18.16 2.74
CA ARG A 237 17.42 -18.65 3.47
C ARG A 237 18.45 -19.29 2.55
N THR A 238 18.01 -20.11 1.60
CA THR A 238 18.90 -20.68 0.58
C THR A 238 19.52 -19.57 -0.25
N LEU A 239 18.71 -18.63 -0.73
CA LEU A 239 19.19 -17.49 -1.52
C LEU A 239 20.26 -16.69 -0.78
N ARG A 240 20.04 -16.39 0.51
CA ARG A 240 21.02 -15.71 1.37
C ARG A 240 22.35 -16.47 1.47
N THR A 241 22.32 -17.80 1.48
CA THR A 241 23.50 -18.64 1.70
C THR A 241 24.20 -19.09 0.40
N THR A 242 23.50 -19.15 -0.73
CA THR A 242 24.04 -19.70 -1.99
C THR A 242 23.97 -18.73 -3.18
N GLY A 243 23.27 -17.60 -3.06
CA GLY A 243 23.01 -16.67 -4.17
C GLY A 243 22.08 -17.21 -5.24
N THR A 244 21.46 -18.36 -5.00
CA THR A 244 20.54 -19.01 -5.94
C THR A 244 19.24 -19.41 -5.27
N VAL A 245 18.14 -19.23 -5.98
CA VAL A 245 16.83 -19.75 -5.57
C VAL A 245 16.65 -21.12 -6.21
N PRO A 246 16.43 -22.20 -5.43
CA PRO A 246 16.06 -23.50 -5.98
C PRO A 246 14.79 -23.40 -6.82
N ALA A 247 14.75 -24.14 -7.93
CA ALA A 247 13.60 -24.21 -8.82
C ALA A 247 12.34 -24.73 -8.12
#